data_AF-A0A6A5Z186-F1
#
_entry.id   AF-A0A6A5Z186-F1
#
_cell.length_a   1.000
_cell.length_b   1.000
_cell.length_c   1.000
_cell.angle_alpha   90.00
_cell.angle_beta   90.00
_cell.angle_gamma   90.00
#
_symmetry.space_group_name_H-M   'P 1'
#
loop_
_entity.id
_entity.type
_entity.pdbx_description
1 polymer ?
#
loop_
_entity_poly.entity_id
_entity_poly.type
_entity_poly.pdbx_seq_one_letter_code
_entity_poly.pdbx_strand_id
1 'polypeptide(L)'
;MSESNAQERTIAFLSLKHEPYFDEMYLNLVADLNQDAMVDRLASHSGAIAYLSHCTPDVVLVTDAGVAGEHNKDVLDLLKNYTFHGGTTVFGCTFSSHIRPPVADALFALFDKPWKFGSYTREDTRLRKSSALEKHWKENQSRKPASNNPFYKPPVRDLKQEYSQKAVFLSGVTKGDSVYYPVNESQGAAAAVWAKCENGRIGYVGDVNGEEGSRNVVLAMCGL
;
A
#
# COMPACT_ATOMS: atom_id res chain seq x y z
N MET A 1 -23.80 19.55 18.95
CA MET A 1 -22.93 19.40 17.77
C MET A 1 -21.63 18.81 18.27
N SER A 2 -21.42 17.51 18.05
CA SER A 2 -20.18 16.85 18.47
C SER A 2 -19.06 17.30 17.53
N GLU A 3 -18.08 18.03 18.06
CA GLU A 3 -16.80 18.20 17.39
C GLU A 3 -16.26 16.80 17.08
N SER A 4 -16.17 16.45 15.81
CA SER A 4 -15.49 15.23 15.40
C SER A 4 -14.03 15.41 15.76
N ASN A 5 -13.58 14.82 16.88
CA ASN A 5 -12.16 14.65 17.14
C ASN A 5 -11.56 13.97 15.93
N ALA A 6 -10.68 14.66 15.21
CA ALA A 6 -9.96 14.07 14.09
C ALA A 6 -9.07 12.98 14.68
N GLN A 7 -9.50 11.72 14.57
CA GLN A 7 -8.73 10.59 15.07
C GLN A 7 -7.46 10.45 14.21
N GLU A 8 -6.34 10.33 14.90
CA GLU A 8 -5.02 10.14 14.31
C GLU A 8 -5.00 8.87 13.45
N ARG A 9 -4.35 8.94 12.28
CA ARG A 9 -4.27 7.79 11.37
C ARG A 9 -3.43 6.69 12.01
N THR A 10 -3.91 5.45 11.97
CA THR A 10 -3.18 4.27 12.48
C THR A 10 -2.77 3.36 11.33
N ILE A 11 -1.48 3.03 11.25
CA ILE A 11 -0.91 2.21 10.18
C ILE A 11 -0.12 1.06 10.79
N ALA A 12 -0.49 -0.18 10.45
CA ALA A 12 0.25 -1.36 10.85
C ALA A 12 1.17 -1.82 9.71
N PHE A 13 2.48 -1.86 9.94
CA PHE A 13 3.43 -2.48 9.03
C PHE A 13 3.44 -3.99 9.29
N LEU A 14 3.04 -4.78 8.31
CA LEU A 14 3.18 -6.23 8.36
C LEU A 14 4.53 -6.62 7.74
N SER A 15 5.53 -6.76 8.60
CA SER A 15 6.95 -6.99 8.24
C SER A 15 7.44 -8.34 8.77
N LEU A 16 6.83 -9.45 8.35
CA LEU A 16 7.08 -10.77 8.95
C LEU A 16 8.44 -11.37 8.60
N LYS A 17 9.11 -10.88 7.54
CA LYS A 17 10.49 -11.24 7.23
C LYS A 17 11.48 -10.23 7.80
N HIS A 18 11.08 -8.96 7.89
CA HIS A 18 11.83 -7.84 8.45
C HIS A 18 13.30 -7.79 7.98
N GLU A 19 13.48 -7.52 6.68
CA GLU A 19 14.82 -7.40 6.10
C GLU A 19 15.60 -6.22 6.71
N PRO A 20 16.89 -6.38 7.06
CA PRO A 20 17.66 -5.36 7.79
C PRO A 20 17.88 -4.06 7.01
N TYR A 21 17.80 -4.11 5.67
CA TYR A 21 17.96 -2.96 4.79
C TYR A 21 16.63 -2.23 4.49
N PHE A 22 15.50 -2.71 5.02
CA PHE A 22 14.19 -2.11 4.75
C PHE A 22 14.16 -0.63 5.17
N ASP A 23 14.60 -0.32 6.39
CA ASP A 23 14.53 1.04 6.93
C ASP A 23 15.49 2.00 6.21
N GLU A 24 16.63 1.51 5.69
CA GLU A 24 17.53 2.31 4.87
C GLU A 24 16.91 2.59 3.50
N MET A 25 16.39 1.56 2.84
CA MET A 25 15.81 1.67 1.49
C MET A 25 14.54 2.53 1.48
N TYR A 26 13.72 2.44 2.52
CA TYR A 26 12.44 3.15 2.63
C TYR A 26 12.48 4.28 3.67
N LEU A 27 13.66 4.77 4.04
CA LEU A 27 13.86 5.78 5.09
C LEU A 27 12.88 6.95 4.98
N ASN A 28 12.77 7.53 3.79
CA ASN A 28 11.90 8.67 3.54
C ASN A 28 10.40 8.32 3.68
N LEU A 29 9.99 7.14 3.20
CA LEU A 29 8.60 6.67 3.35
C LEU A 29 8.27 6.42 4.84
N VAL A 30 9.17 5.76 5.57
CA VAL A 30 9.01 5.48 7.00
C VAL A 30 8.96 6.78 7.81
N ALA A 31 9.83 7.74 7.50
CA ALA A 31 9.82 9.06 8.14
C ALA A 31 8.50 9.81 7.89
N ASP A 32 8.04 9.84 6.64
CA ASP A 32 6.78 10.47 6.26
C ASP A 32 5.57 9.82 6.96
N LEU A 33 5.54 8.49 7.07
CA LEU A 33 4.47 7.76 7.75
C LEU A 33 4.46 8.02 9.26
N ASN A 34 5.62 7.98 9.93
CA ASN A 34 5.71 8.26 11.37
C ASN A 34 5.42 9.72 11.71
N GLN A 35 5.60 10.64 10.76
CA GLN A 35 5.32 12.05 10.96
C GLN A 35 3.81 12.36 10.97
N ASP A 36 3.02 11.61 10.19
CA ASP A 36 1.60 11.90 9.96
C ASP A 36 0.63 10.83 10.49
N ALA A 37 1.13 9.71 10.99
CA ALA A 37 0.35 8.61 11.54
C ALA A 37 1.03 7.90 12.73
N MET A 38 0.23 7.25 13.56
CA MET A 38 0.70 6.24 14.50
C MET A 38 1.06 4.97 13.73
N VAL A 39 2.34 4.57 13.79
CA VAL A 39 2.84 3.39 13.07
C VAL A 39 3.21 2.28 14.05
N ASP A 40 2.55 1.13 13.93
CA ASP A 40 2.90 -0.11 14.62
C ASP A 40 3.59 -1.07 13.67
N ARG A 41 4.72 -1.69 14.07
CA ARG A 41 5.40 -2.70 13.25
C ARG A 41 5.20 -4.11 13.78
N LEU A 42 4.54 -4.95 12.98
CA LEU A 42 4.26 -6.35 13.24
C LEU A 42 5.36 -7.21 12.60
N ALA A 43 6.41 -7.50 13.38
CA ALA A 43 7.61 -8.21 12.91
C ALA A 43 7.67 -9.69 13.31
N SER A 44 6.60 -10.24 13.89
CA SER A 44 6.53 -11.65 14.27
C SER A 44 5.14 -12.21 14.01
N HIS A 45 5.08 -13.52 13.77
CA HIS A 45 3.84 -14.25 13.57
C HIS A 45 2.85 -14.05 14.73
N SER A 46 3.28 -14.31 15.97
CA SER A 46 2.43 -14.19 17.16
C SER A 46 1.99 -12.74 17.42
N GLY A 47 2.88 -11.77 17.18
CA GLY A 47 2.55 -10.35 17.31
C GLY A 47 1.51 -9.91 16.28
N ALA A 48 1.64 -10.38 15.03
CA ALA A 48 0.68 -10.10 13.98
C ALA A 48 -0.71 -10.69 14.26
N ILE A 49 -0.77 -11.95 14.73
CA ILE A 49 -2.05 -12.57 15.14
C ILE A 49 -2.69 -11.78 16.27
N ALA A 50 -1.94 -11.49 17.34
CA ALA A 50 -2.47 -10.77 18.49
C ALA A 50 -3.01 -9.39 18.09
N TYR A 51 -2.27 -8.66 17.25
CA TYR A 51 -2.69 -7.34 16.78
C TYR A 51 -3.93 -7.41 15.88
N LEU A 52 -3.91 -8.20 14.81
CA LEU A 52 -5.03 -8.26 13.85
C LEU A 52 -6.31 -8.88 14.44
N SER A 53 -6.21 -9.60 15.55
CA SER A 53 -7.38 -10.14 16.26
C SER A 53 -8.07 -9.13 17.18
N HIS A 54 -7.37 -8.08 17.60
CA HIS A 54 -7.85 -7.16 18.65
C HIS A 54 -7.83 -5.68 18.25
N CYS A 55 -7.11 -5.34 17.19
CA CYS A 55 -6.96 -3.99 16.67
C CYS A 55 -7.49 -3.92 15.23
N THR A 56 -8.02 -2.75 14.86
CA THR A 56 -8.45 -2.44 13.49
C THR A 56 -7.75 -1.16 13.05
N PRO A 57 -6.49 -1.25 12.56
CA PRO A 57 -5.80 -0.06 12.05
C PRO A 57 -6.53 0.48 10.82
N ASP A 58 -6.35 1.76 10.52
CA ASP A 58 -6.88 2.34 9.27
C ASP A 58 -6.31 1.64 8.04
N VAL A 59 -5.03 1.26 8.11
CA VAL A 59 -4.28 0.66 7.01
C VAL A 59 -3.32 -0.42 7.53
N VAL A 60 -3.26 -1.55 6.84
CA VAL A 60 -2.16 -2.53 6.96
C VAL A 60 -1.27 -2.41 5.72
N LEU A 61 -0.03 -1.93 5.91
CA LEU A 61 1.00 -1.91 4.88
C LEU A 61 1.81 -3.21 4.95
N VAL A 62 1.60 -4.10 3.99
CA VAL A 62 2.39 -5.32 3.83
C VAL A 62 3.69 -4.96 3.15
N THR A 63 4.77 -5.02 3.93
CA THR A 63 6.08 -4.52 3.50
C THR A 63 6.96 -5.58 2.86
N ASP A 64 6.71 -6.86 3.13
CA ASP A 64 7.55 -7.97 2.66
C ASP A 64 6.77 -9.25 2.32
N ALA A 65 7.43 -10.16 1.62
CA ALA A 65 6.84 -11.42 1.16
C ALA A 65 6.59 -12.46 2.28
N GLY A 66 6.97 -12.17 3.53
CA GLY A 66 6.81 -13.08 4.67
C GLY A 66 5.34 -13.43 4.93
N VAL A 67 4.39 -12.54 4.60
CA VAL A 67 2.95 -12.81 4.71
C VAL A 67 2.49 -14.03 3.89
N ALA A 68 3.18 -14.34 2.80
CA ALA A 68 2.85 -15.49 1.94
C ALA A 68 3.54 -16.79 2.39
N GLY A 69 4.29 -16.75 3.49
CA GLY A 69 4.97 -17.91 4.06
C GLY A 69 3.99 -18.94 4.63
N GLU A 70 4.33 -20.22 4.53
CA GLU A 70 3.48 -21.31 5.03
C GLU A 70 3.17 -21.21 6.52
N HIS A 71 4.12 -20.71 7.32
CA HIS A 71 3.92 -20.48 8.76
C HIS A 71 3.00 -19.29 9.08
N ASN A 72 2.63 -18.47 8.10
CA ASN A 72 1.85 -17.25 8.30
C ASN A 72 0.46 -17.33 7.65
N LYS A 73 -0.05 -18.54 7.38
CA LYS A 73 -1.38 -18.75 6.76
C LYS A 73 -2.51 -18.14 7.57
N ASP A 74 -2.47 -18.28 8.89
CA ASP A 74 -3.41 -17.66 9.83
C ASP A 74 -3.32 -16.13 9.88
N VAL A 75 -2.11 -15.57 9.80
CA VAL A 75 -1.91 -14.12 9.65
C VAL A 75 -2.51 -13.63 8.33
N LEU A 76 -2.34 -14.39 7.25
CA LEU A 76 -2.93 -14.08 5.95
C LEU A 76 -4.46 -14.19 5.97
N ASP A 77 -5.03 -15.17 6.66
CA ASP A 77 -6.47 -15.32 6.85
C ASP A 77 -7.05 -14.14 7.65
N LEU A 78 -6.37 -13.72 8.73
CA LEU A 78 -6.74 -12.53 9.50
C LEU A 78 -6.65 -11.26 8.67
N LEU A 79 -5.57 -11.09 7.88
CA LEU A 79 -5.40 -9.96 6.99
C LEU A 79 -6.52 -9.91 5.93
N LYS A 80 -6.84 -11.04 5.31
CA LYS A 80 -7.95 -11.15 4.36
C LYS A 80 -9.27 -10.77 5.02
N ASN A 81 -9.55 -11.32 6.21
CA ASN A 81 -10.77 -11.02 6.95
C ASN A 81 -10.86 -9.52 7.27
N TYR A 82 -9.76 -8.91 7.73
CA TYR A 82 -9.66 -7.48 7.96
C TYR A 82 -10.00 -6.67 6.71
N THR A 83 -9.40 -6.99 5.56
CA THR A 83 -9.67 -6.30 4.30
C THR A 83 -11.14 -6.45 3.88
N PHE A 84 -11.69 -7.67 3.99
CA PHE A 84 -13.06 -7.94 3.54
C PHE A 84 -14.11 -7.19 4.36
N HIS A 85 -13.80 -6.90 5.63
CA HIS A 85 -14.70 -6.23 6.56
C HIS A 85 -14.47 -4.71 6.69
N GLY A 86 -13.84 -4.09 5.69
CA GLY A 86 -13.71 -2.63 5.61
C GLY A 86 -12.29 -2.10 5.79
N GLY A 87 -11.35 -2.98 6.13
CA GLY A 87 -9.93 -2.64 6.25
C GLY A 87 -9.28 -2.29 4.92
N THR A 88 -8.16 -1.57 5.00
CA THR A 88 -7.34 -1.22 3.85
C THR A 88 -6.01 -1.94 3.91
N THR A 89 -5.69 -2.72 2.88
CA THR A 89 -4.40 -3.44 2.79
C THR A 89 -3.61 -2.97 1.59
N VAL A 90 -2.36 -2.57 1.80
CA VAL A 90 -1.45 -2.11 0.75
C VAL A 90 -0.27 -3.05 0.67
N PHE A 91 -0.02 -3.65 -0.49
CA PHE A 91 1.16 -4.44 -0.77
C PHE A 91 2.22 -3.57 -1.45
N GLY A 92 3.43 -3.48 -0.89
CA GLY A 92 4.48 -2.66 -1.48
C GLY A 92 5.82 -2.83 -0.78
N CYS A 93 6.71 -1.89 -1.04
CA CYS A 93 8.08 -1.92 -0.54
C CYS A 93 8.82 -3.21 -0.98
N THR A 94 9.49 -3.91 -0.07
CA THR A 94 10.25 -5.13 -0.41
C THR A 94 9.36 -6.32 -0.79
N PHE A 95 8.04 -6.23 -0.63
CA PHE A 95 7.09 -7.26 -1.08
C PHE A 95 7.25 -7.56 -2.58
N SER A 96 7.21 -6.52 -3.42
CA SER A 96 7.26 -6.64 -4.89
C SER A 96 8.58 -7.28 -5.35
N SER A 97 9.68 -6.99 -4.67
CA SER A 97 11.02 -7.50 -4.98
C SER A 97 11.23 -8.97 -4.60
N HIS A 98 10.54 -9.47 -3.56
CA HIS A 98 10.89 -10.76 -2.95
C HIS A 98 9.81 -11.84 -3.07
N ILE A 99 8.58 -11.48 -3.40
CA ILE A 99 7.54 -12.49 -3.63
C ILE A 99 7.74 -13.16 -4.99
N ARG A 100 7.59 -14.48 -5.03
CA ARG A 100 7.65 -15.22 -6.30
C ARG A 100 6.36 -14.99 -7.11
N PRO A 101 6.42 -14.78 -8.43
CA PRO A 101 5.23 -14.46 -9.23
C PRO A 101 4.04 -15.41 -9.02
N PRO A 102 4.18 -16.74 -9.08
CA PRO A 102 3.02 -17.63 -8.88
C PRO A 102 2.42 -17.55 -7.46
N VAL A 103 3.24 -17.20 -6.46
CA VAL A 103 2.79 -17.03 -5.08
C VAL A 103 2.02 -15.72 -4.92
N ALA A 104 2.48 -14.64 -5.55
CA ALA A 104 1.77 -13.37 -5.57
C ALA A 104 0.42 -13.49 -6.29
N ASP A 105 0.40 -14.18 -7.43
CA ASP A 105 -0.82 -14.45 -8.19
C ASP A 105 -1.86 -15.21 -7.37
N ALA A 106 -1.42 -16.24 -6.63
CA ALA A 106 -2.27 -17.00 -5.73
C ALA A 106 -2.74 -16.16 -4.55
N LEU A 107 -1.85 -15.32 -3.99
CA LEU A 107 -2.18 -14.41 -2.90
C LEU A 107 -3.26 -13.41 -3.33
N PHE A 108 -3.14 -12.74 -4.47
CA PHE A 108 -4.15 -11.81 -4.95
C PHE A 108 -5.49 -12.47 -5.25
N ALA A 109 -5.48 -13.73 -5.70
CA ALA A 109 -6.69 -14.51 -5.88
C ALA A 109 -7.45 -14.73 -4.55
N LEU A 110 -6.76 -14.79 -3.40
CA LEU A 110 -7.42 -14.85 -2.10
C LEU A 110 -8.23 -13.60 -1.76
N PHE A 111 -7.90 -12.46 -2.39
CA PHE A 111 -8.59 -11.17 -2.27
C PHE A 111 -9.56 -10.91 -3.44
N ASP A 112 -9.94 -11.96 -4.17
CA ASP A 112 -10.80 -11.90 -5.35
C ASP A 112 -10.28 -10.94 -6.43
N LYS A 113 -8.94 -10.93 -6.61
CA LYS A 113 -8.27 -10.17 -7.65
C LYS A 113 -7.64 -11.11 -8.69
N PRO A 114 -7.94 -10.94 -9.99
CA PRO A 114 -7.37 -11.76 -11.06
C PRO A 114 -5.95 -11.30 -11.44
N TRP A 115 -5.29 -10.53 -10.58
CA TRP A 115 -4.02 -9.89 -10.89
C TRP A 115 -2.92 -10.93 -11.04
N LYS A 116 -2.05 -10.69 -12.02
CA LYS A 116 -0.88 -11.53 -12.28
C LYS A 116 0.37 -10.67 -12.32
N PHE A 117 1.44 -11.13 -11.68
CA PHE A 117 2.76 -10.53 -11.84
C PHE A 117 3.18 -10.58 -13.32
N GLY A 118 3.55 -9.41 -13.85
CA GLY A 118 3.92 -9.18 -15.23
C GLY A 118 5.41 -8.85 -15.37
N SER A 119 5.70 -7.88 -16.25
CA SER A 119 7.07 -7.47 -16.53
C SER A 119 7.75 -6.86 -15.30
N TYR A 120 9.05 -7.13 -15.16
CA TYR A 120 9.93 -6.44 -14.22
C TYR A 120 10.88 -5.55 -15.02
N THR A 121 10.55 -4.26 -15.12
CA THR A 121 11.26 -3.33 -15.99
C THR A 121 11.26 -1.92 -15.41
N ARG A 122 12.13 -1.06 -15.93
CA ARG A 122 12.07 0.38 -15.70
C ARG A 122 11.32 1.02 -16.85
N GLU A 123 10.25 1.75 -16.52
CA GLU A 123 9.44 2.48 -17.49
C GLU A 123 9.03 3.83 -16.93
N ASP A 124 8.74 4.76 -17.82
CA ASP A 124 7.94 5.93 -17.48
C ASP A 124 6.49 5.50 -17.31
N THR A 125 5.89 5.93 -16.20
CA THR A 125 4.52 5.59 -15.84
C THR A 125 3.70 6.86 -15.69
N ARG A 126 2.42 6.77 -16.04
CA ARG A 126 1.48 7.90 -16.01
C ARG A 126 0.36 7.65 -15.02
N LEU A 127 0.01 8.67 -14.25
CA LEU A 127 -1.15 8.68 -13.38
C LEU A 127 -2.41 8.55 -14.23
N ARG A 128 -3.27 7.61 -13.84
CA ARG A 128 -4.59 7.49 -14.42
C ARG A 128 -5.53 8.54 -13.81
N LYS A 129 -5.95 9.48 -14.65
CA LYS A 129 -6.97 10.48 -14.29
C LYS A 129 -8.26 9.81 -13.83
N SER A 130 -8.85 10.36 -12.78
CA SER A 130 -10.07 9.85 -12.13
C SER A 130 -9.96 8.41 -11.62
N SER A 131 -8.73 7.93 -11.34
CA SER A 131 -8.53 6.64 -10.67
C SER A 131 -9.23 6.63 -9.31
N ALA A 132 -9.55 5.43 -8.82
CA ALA A 132 -10.13 5.27 -7.50
C ALA A 132 -9.24 5.92 -6.40
N LEU A 133 -7.92 5.89 -6.57
CA LEU A 133 -6.98 6.50 -5.63
C LEU A 133 -7.02 8.02 -5.69
N GLU A 134 -7.07 8.62 -6.89
CA GLU A 134 -7.14 10.08 -7.00
C GLU A 134 -8.41 10.64 -6.34
N LYS A 135 -9.54 9.94 -6.46
CA LYS A 135 -10.79 10.31 -5.78
C LYS A 135 -10.65 10.17 -4.27
N HIS A 136 -10.17 9.01 -3.81
CA HIS A 136 -9.92 8.74 -2.40
C HIS A 136 -8.98 9.79 -1.78
N TRP A 137 -7.89 10.11 -2.47
CA TRP A 137 -6.93 11.14 -2.06
C TRP A 137 -7.61 12.49 -1.83
N LYS A 138 -8.34 12.99 -2.83
CA LYS A 138 -9.05 14.28 -2.75
C LYS A 138 -10.07 14.33 -1.61
N GLU A 139 -10.74 13.21 -1.33
CA GLU A 139 -11.68 13.09 -0.20
C GLU A 139 -10.98 13.12 1.17
N ASN A 140 -9.70 12.76 1.23
CA ASN A 140 -8.94 12.64 2.49
C ASN A 140 -8.01 13.83 2.79
N GLN A 141 -7.77 14.74 1.83
CA GLN A 141 -6.89 15.91 1.99
C GLN A 141 -7.26 16.84 3.16
N SER A 142 -8.53 16.82 3.62
CA SER A 142 -8.97 17.66 4.74
C SER A 142 -8.66 17.08 6.12
N ARG A 143 -8.09 15.86 6.21
CA ARG A 143 -7.69 15.26 7.48
C ARG A 143 -6.48 15.99 8.06
N LYS A 144 -6.53 16.27 9.37
CA LYS A 144 -5.40 16.89 10.09
C LYS A 144 -4.29 15.86 10.28
N PRO A 145 -3.01 16.25 10.09
CA PRO A 145 -1.89 15.38 10.43
C PRO A 145 -1.89 15.08 11.93
N ALA A 146 -1.31 13.94 12.30
CA ALA A 146 -1.03 13.54 13.69
C ALA A 146 -0.33 14.63 14.52
N SER A 147 0.55 15.39 13.87
CA SER A 147 1.35 16.41 14.54
C SER A 147 0.50 17.62 14.98
N ASN A 148 0.44 17.88 16.28
CA ASN A 148 -0.08 19.12 16.86
C ASN A 148 0.84 20.34 16.64
N ASN A 149 1.88 20.23 15.80
CA ASN A 149 2.80 21.32 15.55
C ASN A 149 2.14 22.39 14.66
N PRO A 150 1.85 23.61 15.17
CA PRO A 150 1.19 24.66 14.41
C PRO A 150 2.05 25.23 13.28
N PHE A 151 3.35 24.90 13.24
CA PHE A 151 4.27 25.26 12.16
C PHE A 151 4.45 24.15 11.12
N TYR A 152 3.89 22.96 11.36
CA TYR A 152 3.91 21.88 10.39
C TYR A 152 2.91 22.16 9.28
N LYS A 153 3.43 22.45 8.08
CA LYS A 153 2.67 22.35 6.84
C LYS A 153 2.99 20.98 6.26
N PRO A 154 2.02 20.06 6.12
CA PRO A 154 2.30 18.81 5.42
C PRO A 154 2.84 19.19 4.02
N PRO A 155 3.95 18.59 3.57
CA PRO A 155 4.39 18.80 2.21
C PRO A 155 3.23 18.45 1.27
N VAL A 156 3.04 19.24 0.20
CA VAL A 156 2.07 18.90 -0.83
C VAL A 156 2.57 17.63 -1.52
N ARG A 157 2.08 16.47 -1.06
CA ARG A 157 2.42 15.14 -1.58
C ARG A 157 1.52 14.81 -2.74
N ASP A 158 1.69 15.53 -3.84
CA ASP A 158 0.89 15.28 -5.03
C ASP A 158 1.33 13.99 -5.73
N LEU A 159 0.34 13.31 -6.28
CA LEU A 159 0.55 12.24 -7.25
C LEU A 159 1.11 12.86 -8.54
N LYS A 160 2.39 12.59 -8.83
CA LYS A 160 3.06 13.10 -10.04
C LYS A 160 2.30 12.61 -11.28
N GLN A 161 2.05 13.50 -12.25
CA GLN A 161 1.34 13.09 -13.48
C GLN A 161 2.09 11.97 -14.20
N GLU A 162 3.42 12.04 -14.23
CA GLU A 162 4.29 11.00 -14.79
C GLU A 162 5.58 10.92 -13.97
N TYR A 163 6.14 9.71 -13.85
CA TYR A 163 7.48 9.49 -13.31
C TYR A 163 8.06 8.13 -13.75
N SER A 164 9.40 8.06 -13.79
CA SER A 164 10.13 6.82 -14.05
C SER A 164 10.23 5.97 -12.80
N GLN A 165 9.88 4.68 -12.91
CA GLN A 165 10.05 3.70 -11.83
C GLN A 165 10.58 2.38 -12.34
N LYS A 166 11.36 1.68 -11.50
CA LYS A 166 11.65 0.25 -11.74
C LYS A 166 10.64 -0.54 -10.93
N ALA A 167 9.75 -1.24 -11.60
CA ALA A 167 8.64 -1.90 -10.95
C ALA A 167 8.39 -3.30 -11.50
N VAL A 168 7.76 -4.13 -10.68
CA VAL A 168 7.03 -5.30 -11.13
C VAL A 168 5.61 -4.86 -11.46
N PHE A 169 5.22 -4.97 -12.74
CA PHE A 169 3.90 -4.55 -13.20
C PHE A 169 2.88 -5.66 -12.95
N LEU A 170 1.65 -5.32 -12.58
CA LEU A 170 0.55 -6.28 -12.55
C LEU A 170 -0.22 -6.26 -13.87
N SER A 171 -0.56 -7.43 -14.37
CA SER A 171 -1.51 -7.63 -15.47
C SER A 171 -2.87 -8.11 -14.92
N GLY A 172 -3.91 -8.11 -15.78
CA GLY A 172 -5.28 -8.45 -15.35
C GLY A 172 -5.94 -7.36 -14.49
N VAL A 173 -5.37 -6.15 -14.47
CA VAL A 173 -5.88 -5.01 -13.70
C VAL A 173 -6.89 -4.25 -14.55
N THR A 174 -8.07 -3.94 -13.99
CA THR A 174 -9.06 -3.14 -14.69
C THR A 174 -8.57 -1.69 -14.84
N LYS A 175 -9.07 -0.97 -15.86
CA LYS A 175 -8.76 0.45 -16.00
C LYS A 175 -9.21 1.28 -14.79
N GLY A 176 -10.28 0.90 -14.10
CA GLY A 176 -10.76 1.65 -12.93
C GLY A 176 -9.83 1.53 -11.72
N ASP A 177 -9.17 0.37 -11.58
CA ASP A 177 -8.30 0.06 -10.44
C ASP A 177 -6.84 0.47 -10.69
N SER A 178 -6.40 0.58 -11.94
CA SER A 178 -5.06 1.00 -12.29
C SER A 178 -4.81 2.47 -11.88
N VAL A 179 -3.81 2.71 -11.03
CA VAL A 179 -3.38 4.04 -10.58
C VAL A 179 -2.28 4.57 -11.49
N TYR A 180 -1.20 3.81 -11.67
CA TYR A 180 -0.12 4.13 -12.60
C TYR A 180 0.00 3.02 -13.64
N TYR A 181 0.15 3.42 -14.90
CA TYR A 181 0.33 2.51 -16.03
C TYR A 181 1.54 2.94 -16.86
N PRO A 182 2.25 1.99 -17.49
CA PRO A 182 3.37 2.30 -18.37
C PRO A 182 2.93 3.17 -19.56
N VAL A 183 3.74 4.17 -19.92
CA VAL A 183 3.45 5.07 -21.04
C VAL A 183 3.48 4.34 -22.39
N ASN A 184 4.36 3.34 -22.53
CA ASN A 184 4.65 2.65 -23.79
C ASN A 184 3.88 1.34 -24.02
N GLU A 185 3.15 0.82 -23.02
CA GLU A 185 2.44 -0.45 -23.16
C GLU A 185 0.91 -0.28 -23.33
N SER A 186 0.35 -1.13 -24.18
CA SER A 186 -1.09 -1.21 -24.43
C SER A 186 -1.81 -1.92 -23.29
N GLN A 187 -2.71 -1.19 -22.62
CA GLN A 187 -3.83 -1.64 -21.76
C GLN A 187 -3.65 -2.96 -20.99
N GLY A 188 -3.58 -2.85 -19.65
CA GLY A 188 -3.77 -4.00 -18.75
C GLY A 188 -2.62 -4.18 -17.76
N ALA A 189 -1.45 -3.59 -18.03
CA ALA A 189 -0.34 -3.49 -17.08
C ALA A 189 -0.51 -2.28 -16.15
N ALA A 190 -0.15 -2.43 -14.87
CA ALA A 190 -0.17 -1.36 -13.89
C ALA A 190 1.01 -1.47 -12.91
N ALA A 191 1.74 -0.38 -12.72
CA ALA A 191 2.81 -0.28 -11.72
C ALA A 191 2.25 -0.04 -10.31
N ALA A 192 1.07 0.59 -10.22
CA ALA A 192 0.34 0.75 -8.97
C ALA A 192 -1.15 0.54 -9.20
N VAL A 193 -1.82 -0.08 -8.22
CA VAL A 193 -3.22 -0.49 -8.30
C VAL A 193 -3.94 -0.15 -7.00
N TRP A 194 -5.20 0.26 -7.11
CA TRP A 194 -6.08 0.57 -5.99
C TRP A 194 -7.50 0.11 -6.30
N ALA A 195 -7.94 -0.97 -5.67
CA ALA A 195 -9.22 -1.62 -5.95
C ALA A 195 -10.09 -1.77 -4.71
N LYS A 196 -11.41 -1.85 -4.92
CA LYS A 196 -12.36 -2.28 -3.90
C LYS A 196 -12.22 -3.79 -3.67
N CYS A 197 -12.28 -4.24 -2.43
CA CYS A 197 -12.22 -5.64 -2.03
C CYS A 197 -13.28 -5.88 -0.95
N GLU A 198 -14.42 -6.45 -1.33
CA GLU A 198 -15.63 -6.49 -0.49
C GLU A 198 -15.97 -5.11 0.11
N ASN A 199 -15.99 -4.97 1.43
CA ASN A 199 -16.25 -3.70 2.11
C ASN A 199 -15.00 -2.82 2.25
N GLY A 200 -13.80 -3.36 2.04
CA GLY A 200 -12.54 -2.66 2.18
C GLY A 200 -11.83 -2.40 0.85
N ARG A 201 -10.51 -2.24 0.94
CA ARG A 201 -9.65 -1.90 -0.19
C ARG A 201 -8.33 -2.66 -0.19
N ILE A 202 -7.87 -2.97 -1.40
CA ILE A 202 -6.57 -3.56 -1.65
C ILE A 202 -5.77 -2.67 -2.60
N GLY A 203 -4.55 -2.37 -2.21
CA GLY A 203 -3.56 -1.62 -2.97
C GLY A 203 -2.32 -2.44 -3.28
N TYR A 204 -1.67 -2.10 -4.38
CA TYR A 204 -0.37 -2.63 -4.75
C TYR A 204 0.52 -1.52 -5.33
N VAL A 205 1.79 -1.50 -4.94
CA VAL A 205 2.84 -0.66 -5.54
C VAL A 205 4.02 -1.55 -5.90
N GLY A 206 4.33 -1.63 -7.19
CA GLY A 206 5.29 -2.56 -7.75
C GLY A 206 6.73 -2.09 -7.74
N ASP A 207 6.98 -0.82 -7.40
CA ASP A 207 8.32 -0.25 -7.26
C ASP A 207 9.21 -1.11 -6.34
N VAL A 208 10.47 -1.28 -6.76
CA VAL A 208 11.49 -2.07 -6.05
C VAL A 208 12.64 -1.23 -5.50
N ASN A 209 12.70 0.08 -5.77
CA ASN A 209 13.78 0.99 -5.36
C ASN A 209 13.34 2.12 -4.40
N GLY A 210 12.05 2.25 -4.06
CA GLY A 210 11.59 3.30 -3.16
C GLY A 210 11.59 4.69 -3.80
N GLU A 211 11.21 4.78 -5.07
CA GLU A 211 11.19 6.03 -5.82
C GLU A 211 10.18 7.04 -5.24
N GLU A 212 10.52 8.32 -5.34
CA GLU A 212 9.73 9.41 -4.72
C GLU A 212 8.26 9.42 -5.17
N GLY A 213 8.00 9.12 -6.45
CA GLY A 213 6.63 9.03 -6.98
C GLY A 213 5.85 7.88 -6.33
N SER A 214 6.49 6.72 -6.18
CA SER A 214 5.91 5.53 -5.55
C SER A 214 5.69 5.71 -4.05
N ARG A 215 6.60 6.42 -3.37
CA ARG A 215 6.39 6.86 -1.98
C ARG A 215 5.11 7.67 -1.83
N ASN A 216 4.88 8.67 -2.69
CA ASN A 216 3.66 9.49 -2.64
C ASN A 216 2.40 8.64 -2.92
N VAL A 217 2.50 7.61 -3.76
CA VAL A 217 1.40 6.66 -4.00
C VAL A 217 1.07 5.87 -2.73
N VAL A 218 2.07 5.34 -2.01
CA VAL A 218 1.85 4.63 -0.74
C VAL A 218 1.21 5.54 0.29
N LEU A 219 1.72 6.77 0.45
CA LEU A 219 1.15 7.78 1.35
C LEU A 219 -0.32 8.09 1.00
N ALA A 220 -0.62 8.24 -0.29
CA ALA A 220 -1.99 8.45 -0.76
C ALA A 220 -2.91 7.24 -0.49
N MET A 221 -2.40 6.01 -0.62
CA MET A 221 -3.15 4.79 -0.25
C MET A 221 -3.39 4.70 1.26
N CYS A 222 -2.49 5.28 2.06
CA CYS A 222 -2.66 5.42 3.50
C CYS A 222 -3.58 6.59 3.90
N GLY A 223 -4.00 7.41 2.92
CA GLY A 223 -4.81 8.61 3.13
C GLY A 223 -4.06 9.73 3.86
N LEU A 224 -2.77 9.93 3.53
CA LEU A 224 -1.83 10.90 4.10
C LEU A 224 -1.12 11.76 3.06
#